data_AF-E1YJB1-F1
#
_entry.id   AF-E1YJB1-F1
#
_cell.length_a   1.000
_cell.length_b   1.000
_cell.length_c   1.000
_cell.angle_alpha   90.00
_cell.angle_beta   90.00
_cell.angle_gamma   90.00
#
_symmetry.space_group_name_H-M   'P 1'
#
loop_
_entity.id
_entity.type
_entity.pdbx_description
1 polymer ?
#
loop_
_entity_poly.entity_id
_entity_poly.type
_entity_poly.pdbx_seq_one_letter_code
_entity_poly.pdbx_strand_id
1 'polypeptide(L)'
;MEGNIQAEKKIIMTQKLLKLSGIGENRLHLAWLSSAEAQRFVDISTAVINSIKEQGKFEPAMYELELNAAEDTLKAETVRWMVGKEVKLLTKGDVYGRKWEREKFESVLDSVLEREYKIRLIRQAIIAGFTSVRSISSRTGLEMKQISYLLADMEKTSMVEFKGHENSVPVFGAL
;
A
#
# COMPACT_ATOMS: atom_id res chain seq x y z
N MET A 1 -4.08 -22.99 -15.69
CA MET A 1 -3.05 -22.43 -14.80
C MET A 1 -3.24 -20.92 -14.75
N GLU A 2 -3.92 -20.38 -13.73
CA GLU A 2 -4.07 -18.92 -13.52
C GLU A 2 -3.38 -18.45 -12.23
N GLY A 3 -2.89 -19.37 -11.39
CA GLY A 3 -2.36 -19.05 -10.06
C GLY A 3 -1.07 -18.22 -10.08
N ASN A 4 -0.18 -18.46 -11.04
CA ASN A 4 1.03 -17.68 -11.24
C ASN A 4 0.72 -16.23 -11.63
N ILE A 5 -0.22 -16.01 -12.55
CA ILE A 5 -0.66 -14.66 -12.96
C ILE A 5 -1.26 -13.91 -11.75
N GLN A 6 -2.11 -14.59 -10.96
CA GLN A 6 -2.69 -13.99 -9.76
C GLN A 6 -1.64 -13.64 -8.71
N ALA A 7 -0.61 -14.48 -8.54
CA ALA A 7 0.50 -14.20 -7.64
C ALA A 7 1.32 -13.01 -8.13
N GLU A 8 1.61 -12.92 -9.43
CA GLU A 8 2.32 -11.79 -10.03
C GLU A 8 1.63 -10.45 -9.75
N LYS A 9 0.31 -10.38 -9.99
CA LYS A 9 -0.46 -9.14 -9.73
C LYS A 9 -0.44 -8.72 -8.27
N LYS A 10 -0.51 -9.68 -7.35
CA LYS A 10 -0.38 -9.41 -5.91
C LYS A 10 1.01 -8.88 -5.55
N ILE A 11 2.07 -9.49 -6.06
CA ILE A 11 3.43 -9.02 -5.79
C ILE A 11 3.67 -7.62 -6.36
N ILE A 12 3.24 -7.34 -7.59
CA ILE A 12 3.38 -6.01 -8.20
C ILE A 12 2.67 -4.95 -7.36
N MET A 13 1.45 -5.23 -6.88
CA MET A 13 0.74 -4.30 -6.00
C MET A 13 1.48 -4.09 -4.67
N THR A 14 2.02 -5.15 -4.07
CA THR A 14 2.85 -5.03 -2.86
C THR A 14 4.12 -4.21 -3.11
N GLN A 15 4.80 -4.40 -4.24
CA GLN A 15 5.97 -3.61 -4.63
C GLN A 15 5.62 -2.11 -4.73
N LYS A 16 4.50 -1.77 -5.38
CA LYS A 16 4.00 -0.39 -5.44
C LYS A 16 3.72 0.19 -4.04
N LEU A 17 3.15 -0.61 -3.15
CA LEU A 17 2.90 -0.19 -1.77
C LEU A 17 4.20 0.06 -0.99
N LEU A 18 5.21 -0.80 -1.14
CA LEU A 18 6.53 -0.60 -0.52
C LEU A 18 7.23 0.66 -1.03
N LYS A 19 7.01 1.02 -2.29
CA LYS A 19 7.47 2.31 -2.83
C LYS A 19 6.76 3.50 -2.18
N LEU A 20 5.43 3.43 -2.09
CA LEU A 20 4.62 4.47 -1.44
C LEU A 20 5.00 4.65 0.04
N SER A 21 5.42 3.57 0.70
CA SER A 21 5.83 3.59 2.11
C SER A 21 7.28 4.00 2.35
N GLY A 22 8.02 4.37 1.30
CA GLY A 22 9.43 4.74 1.40
C GLY A 22 10.39 3.58 1.67
N ILE A 23 9.91 2.33 1.70
CA ILE A 23 10.74 1.13 1.93
C ILE A 23 11.50 0.73 0.66
N GLY A 24 10.88 0.95 -0.49
CA GLY A 24 11.42 0.67 -1.82
C GLY A 24 10.82 -0.58 -2.46
N GLU A 25 10.36 -0.46 -3.72
CA GLU A 25 9.79 -1.57 -4.50
C GLU A 25 10.78 -2.72 -4.71
N ASN A 26 12.08 -2.41 -4.81
CA ASN A 26 13.14 -3.37 -5.04
C ASN A 26 13.55 -4.16 -3.77
N ARG A 27 12.83 -4.04 -2.65
CA ARG A 27 13.01 -4.94 -1.50
C ARG A 27 12.18 -6.22 -1.60
N LEU A 28 11.29 -6.30 -2.60
CA LEU A 28 10.49 -7.49 -2.89
C LEU A 28 10.72 -7.91 -4.35
N HIS A 29 11.06 -9.18 -4.57
CA HIS A 29 11.31 -9.73 -5.90
C HIS A 29 10.45 -10.95 -6.16
N LEU A 30 10.02 -11.12 -7.41
CA LEU A 30 9.36 -12.32 -7.91
C LEU A 30 10.04 -12.74 -9.21
N ALA A 31 10.33 -14.03 -9.32
CA ALA A 31 10.83 -14.62 -10.56
C ALA A 31 10.24 -16.02 -10.75
N TRP A 32 9.96 -16.36 -12.00
CA TRP A 32 9.46 -17.68 -12.39
C TRP A 32 10.61 -18.56 -12.87
N LEU A 33 10.78 -19.72 -12.25
CA LEU A 33 11.76 -20.73 -12.65
C LEU A 33 11.10 -22.11 -12.71
N SER A 34 11.55 -22.93 -13.65
CA SER A 34 11.27 -24.37 -13.68
C SER A 34 12.32 -25.14 -12.87
N SER A 35 12.00 -26.37 -12.49
CA SER A 35 12.87 -27.22 -11.66
C SER A 35 14.18 -27.63 -12.34
N ALA A 36 14.33 -27.45 -13.65
CA ALA A 36 15.52 -27.82 -14.40
C ALA A 36 16.50 -26.65 -14.66
N GLU A 37 16.13 -25.42 -14.29
CA GLU A 37 16.90 -24.20 -14.63
C GLU A 37 17.89 -23.81 -13.51
N ALA A 38 18.84 -24.69 -13.18
CA ALA A 38 19.80 -24.47 -12.10
C ALA A 38 20.66 -23.20 -12.30
N GLN A 39 21.17 -22.95 -13.51
CA GLN A 39 21.97 -21.76 -13.78
C GLN A 39 21.16 -20.47 -13.61
N ARG A 40 19.93 -20.44 -14.11
CA ARG A 40 19.04 -19.29 -14.01
C ARG A 40 18.69 -18.95 -12.55
N PHE A 41 18.54 -19.97 -11.70
CA PHE A 41 18.35 -19.77 -10.26
C PHE A 41 19.54 -19.05 -9.63
N VAL A 42 20.78 -19.43 -9.99
CA VAL A 42 22.00 -18.77 -9.53
C VAL A 42 22.03 -17.31 -9.99
N ASP A 43 21.72 -17.05 -11.26
CA ASP A 43 21.73 -15.72 -11.83
C ASP A 43 20.70 -14.79 -11.15
N ILE A 44 19.46 -15.27 -10.97
CA ILE A 44 18.39 -14.54 -10.28
C ILE A 44 18.77 -14.26 -8.82
N SER A 45 19.24 -15.29 -8.11
CA SER A 45 19.62 -15.14 -6.70
C SER A 45 20.74 -14.13 -6.53
N THR A 46 21.73 -14.16 -7.44
CA THR A 46 22.83 -13.19 -7.46
C THR A 46 22.33 -11.78 -7.70
N ALA A 47 21.42 -11.58 -8.66
CA ALA A 47 20.82 -10.28 -8.95
C ALA A 47 20.03 -9.72 -7.76
N VAL A 48 19.22 -10.56 -7.10
CA VAL A 48 18.47 -10.17 -5.88
C VAL A 48 19.41 -9.79 -4.75
N ILE A 49 20.45 -10.60 -4.49
CA ILE A 49 21.44 -10.30 -3.45
C ILE A 49 22.14 -8.97 -3.72
N ASN A 50 22.53 -8.70 -4.96
CA ASN A 50 23.18 -7.44 -5.33
C ASN A 50 22.23 -6.25 -5.16
N SER A 51 20.98 -6.38 -5.62
CA SER A 51 19.95 -5.34 -5.44
C SER A 51 19.70 -5.02 -3.96
N ILE A 52 19.66 -6.02 -3.08
CA ILE A 52 19.50 -5.81 -1.64
C ILE A 52 20.75 -5.14 -1.04
N LYS A 53 21.95 -5.54 -1.46
CA LYS A 53 23.21 -4.93 -0.99
C LYS A 53 23.29 -3.44 -1.36
N GLU A 54 22.89 -3.07 -2.57
CA GLU A 54 22.86 -1.68 -3.03
C GLU A 54 21.91 -0.80 -2.20
N GLN A 55 20.81 -1.37 -1.72
CA GLN A 55 19.83 -0.69 -0.86
C GLN A 55 20.25 -0.62 0.62
N GLY A 56 21.32 -1.31 1.00
CA GLY A 56 21.79 -1.39 2.38
C GLY A 56 20.85 -2.14 3.33
N LYS A 57 21.31 -2.26 4.58
CA LYS A 57 20.57 -2.93 5.65
C LYS A 57 19.22 -2.23 5.89
N PHE A 58 18.16 -3.03 5.94
CA PHE A 58 16.84 -2.52 6.33
C PHE A 58 16.76 -2.44 7.86
N GLU A 59 16.28 -1.31 8.37
CA GLU A 59 16.09 -1.07 9.82
C GLU A 59 14.58 -0.96 10.10
N PRO A 60 13.88 -2.06 10.42
CA PRO A 60 12.42 -2.07 10.54
C PRO A 60 11.88 -1.08 11.58
N ALA A 61 12.63 -0.83 12.65
CA ALA A 61 12.25 0.10 13.71
C ALA A 61 12.05 1.55 13.21
N MET A 62 12.73 1.94 12.12
CA MET A 62 12.56 3.27 11.53
C MET A 62 11.28 3.38 10.69
N TYR A 63 10.67 2.25 10.33
CA TYR A 63 9.50 2.15 9.43
C TYR A 63 8.30 1.49 10.10
N GLU A 64 8.25 1.43 11.44
CA GLU A 64 7.20 0.69 12.17
C GLU A 64 5.79 1.18 11.79
N LEU A 65 5.60 2.51 11.75
CA LEU A 65 4.32 3.13 11.38
C LEU A 65 3.96 2.82 9.92
N GLU A 66 4.94 2.91 9.03
CA GLU A 66 4.80 2.68 7.59
C GLU A 66 4.51 1.22 7.26
N LEU A 67 5.15 0.28 7.98
CA LEU A 67 4.94 -1.17 7.88
C LEU A 67 3.55 -1.55 8.37
N ASN A 68 3.12 -1.05 9.53
CA ASN A 68 1.78 -1.30 10.05
C ASN A 68 0.71 -0.76 9.09
N ALA A 69 0.92 0.44 8.55
CA ALA A 69 0.00 1.03 7.57
C ALA A 69 -0.06 0.22 6.27
N ALA A 70 1.09 -0.27 5.79
CA ALA A 70 1.15 -1.12 4.60
C ALA A 70 0.43 -2.47 4.85
N GLU A 71 0.66 -3.10 6.00
CA GLU A 71 0.00 -4.35 6.36
C GLU A 71 -1.53 -4.18 6.44
N ASP A 72 -2.01 -3.14 7.11
CA ASP A 72 -3.44 -2.83 7.19
C ASP A 72 -4.05 -2.55 5.81
N THR A 73 -3.29 -1.92 4.91
CA THR A 73 -3.70 -1.66 3.52
C THR A 73 -3.87 -2.95 2.74
N LEU A 74 -2.96 -3.91 2.90
CA LEU A 74 -3.04 -5.21 2.25
C LEU A 74 -4.16 -6.09 2.84
N LYS A 75 -4.53 -5.89 4.10
CA LYS A 75 -5.68 -6.55 4.75
C LYS A 75 -7.02 -5.95 4.30
N ALA A 76 -7.03 -4.69 3.88
CA ALA A 76 -8.24 -3.99 3.44
C ALA A 76 -8.93 -4.73 2.28
N GLU A 77 -10.25 -4.84 2.38
CA GLU A 77 -11.07 -5.57 1.41
C GLU A 77 -10.94 -4.96 0.00
N THR A 78 -11.00 -3.63 -0.11
CA THR A 78 -10.97 -2.88 -1.38
C THR A 78 -9.76 -3.25 -2.23
N VAL A 79 -8.55 -3.18 -1.68
CA VAL A 79 -7.30 -3.46 -2.41
C VAL A 79 -7.25 -4.94 -2.82
N ARG A 80 -7.58 -5.86 -1.90
CA ARG A 80 -7.60 -7.30 -2.20
C ARG A 80 -8.58 -7.65 -3.30
N TRP A 81 -9.77 -7.05 -3.27
CA TRP A 81 -10.83 -7.29 -4.25
C TRP A 81 -10.44 -6.81 -5.63
N MET A 82 -9.88 -5.60 -5.75
CA MET A 82 -9.47 -5.08 -7.05
C MET A 82 -8.40 -5.95 -7.69
N VAL A 83 -7.31 -6.25 -6.97
CA VAL A 83 -6.22 -7.09 -7.50
C VAL A 83 -6.73 -8.48 -7.85
N GLY A 84 -7.59 -9.09 -7.01
CA GLY A 84 -8.18 -10.39 -7.30
C GLY A 84 -9.11 -10.40 -8.52
N LYS A 85 -9.72 -9.26 -8.88
CA LYS A 85 -10.62 -9.11 -10.03
C LYS A 85 -9.90 -8.67 -11.30
N GLU A 86 -8.67 -8.17 -11.23
CA GLU A 86 -7.91 -7.63 -12.37
C GLU A 86 -7.94 -8.56 -13.59
N VAL A 87 -7.45 -9.79 -13.44
CA VAL A 87 -7.37 -10.76 -14.55
C VAL A 87 -8.74 -10.99 -15.18
N LYS A 88 -9.79 -11.09 -14.35
CA LYS A 88 -11.17 -11.29 -14.83
C LYS A 88 -11.67 -10.07 -15.60
N LEU A 89 -11.45 -8.85 -15.08
CA LEU A 89 -11.92 -7.62 -15.71
C LEU A 89 -11.23 -7.34 -17.05
N LEU A 90 -9.94 -7.67 -17.18
CA LEU A 90 -9.19 -7.50 -18.42
C LEU A 90 -9.51 -8.58 -19.47
N THR A 91 -9.78 -9.82 -19.03
CA THR A 91 -9.99 -10.94 -19.97
C THR A 91 -11.46 -11.19 -20.31
N LYS A 92 -12.33 -11.26 -19.30
CA LYS A 92 -13.76 -11.58 -19.40
C LYS A 92 -14.66 -10.34 -19.40
N GLY A 93 -14.16 -9.22 -18.89
CA GLY A 93 -14.90 -7.97 -18.78
C GLY A 93 -15.66 -7.80 -17.47
N ASP A 94 -16.31 -6.64 -17.34
CA ASP A 94 -17.17 -6.27 -16.23
C ASP A 94 -18.50 -7.04 -16.23
N VAL A 95 -19.41 -6.70 -15.33
CA VAL A 95 -20.74 -7.33 -15.22
C VAL A 95 -21.61 -7.16 -16.48
N TYR A 96 -21.23 -6.26 -17.39
CA TYR A 96 -21.88 -6.02 -18.68
C TYR A 96 -21.10 -6.62 -19.86
N GLY A 97 -20.04 -7.39 -19.60
CA GLY A 97 -19.18 -7.99 -20.62
C GLY A 97 -18.20 -7.00 -21.27
N ARG A 98 -18.07 -5.78 -20.75
CA ARG A 98 -17.15 -4.77 -21.29
C ARG A 98 -15.76 -4.99 -20.73
N LYS A 99 -14.78 -5.21 -21.60
CA LYS A 99 -13.38 -5.34 -21.19
C LYS A 99 -12.81 -4.01 -20.77
N TRP A 100 -12.02 -4.03 -19.71
CA TRP A 100 -11.28 -2.87 -19.27
C TRP A 100 -9.95 -2.79 -20.01
N GLU A 101 -9.56 -1.57 -20.39
CA GLU A 101 -8.18 -1.31 -20.80
C GLU A 101 -7.25 -1.41 -19.59
N ARG A 102 -6.07 -1.99 -19.81
CA ARG A 102 -5.13 -2.31 -18.73
C ARG A 102 -4.68 -1.05 -18.01
N GLU A 103 -4.27 -0.04 -18.77
CA GLU A 103 -3.75 1.23 -18.28
C GLU A 103 -4.81 1.97 -17.45
N LYS A 104 -6.07 1.89 -17.89
CA LYS A 104 -7.21 2.43 -17.15
C LYS A 104 -7.44 1.70 -15.83
N PHE A 105 -7.37 0.37 -15.84
CA PHE A 105 -7.51 -0.40 -14.60
C PHE A 105 -6.36 -0.11 -13.63
N GLU A 106 -5.13 -0.11 -14.11
CA GLU A 106 -3.92 0.11 -13.30
C GLU A 106 -3.92 1.50 -12.68
N SER A 107 -4.30 2.56 -13.42
CA SER A 107 -4.43 3.91 -12.86
C SER A 107 -5.49 4.01 -11.74
N VAL A 108 -6.63 3.33 -11.89
CA VAL A 108 -7.65 3.26 -10.84
C VAL A 108 -7.11 2.50 -9.63
N LEU A 109 -6.50 1.34 -9.84
CA LEU A 109 -5.88 0.54 -8.78
C LEU A 109 -4.84 1.35 -8.01
N ASP A 110 -3.97 2.07 -8.70
CA ASP A 110 -2.91 2.89 -8.10
C ASP A 110 -3.50 4.03 -7.27
N SER A 111 -4.51 4.72 -7.78
CA SER A 111 -5.19 5.81 -7.05
C SER A 111 -5.86 5.32 -5.76
N VAL A 112 -6.47 4.12 -5.80
CA VAL A 112 -7.13 3.53 -4.65
C VAL A 112 -6.10 2.99 -3.67
N LEU A 113 -5.02 2.35 -4.14
CA LEU A 113 -3.93 1.87 -3.30
C LEU A 113 -3.29 3.03 -2.52
N GLU A 114 -3.00 4.14 -3.20
CA GLU A 114 -2.45 5.35 -2.58
C GLU A 114 -3.40 5.94 -1.53
N ARG A 115 -4.70 6.06 -1.86
CA ARG A 115 -5.69 6.58 -0.92
C ARG A 115 -5.84 5.68 0.31
N GLU A 116 -5.94 4.37 0.11
CA GLU A 116 -6.04 3.40 1.19
C GLU A 116 -4.80 3.48 2.08
N TYR A 117 -3.60 3.45 1.50
CA TYR A 117 -2.35 3.58 2.26
C TYR A 117 -2.33 4.84 3.14
N LYS A 118 -2.66 6.01 2.58
CA LYS A 118 -2.69 7.27 3.33
C LYS A 118 -3.67 7.26 4.49
N ILE A 119 -4.85 6.66 4.32
CA ILE A 119 -5.82 6.51 5.41
C ILE A 119 -5.24 5.67 6.54
N ARG A 120 -4.61 4.52 6.21
CA ARG A 120 -4.03 3.65 7.24
C ARG A 120 -2.81 4.30 7.89
N LEU A 121 -2.03 5.07 7.14
CA LEU A 121 -0.90 5.84 7.66
C LEU A 121 -1.34 6.90 8.69
N ILE A 122 -2.40 7.65 8.38
CA ILE A 122 -3.00 8.62 9.30
C ILE A 122 -3.50 7.92 10.56
N ARG A 123 -4.22 6.78 10.41
CA ARG A 123 -4.71 6.01 11.55
C ARG A 123 -3.56 5.54 12.46
N GLN A 124 -2.50 4.99 11.87
CA GLN A 124 -1.32 4.55 12.63
C GLN A 124 -0.60 5.72 13.32
N ALA A 125 -0.56 6.90 12.70
CA ALA A 125 -0.05 8.12 13.35
C ALA A 125 -0.90 8.50 14.58
N ILE A 126 -2.23 8.43 14.48
CA ILE A 126 -3.11 8.73 15.62
C ILE A 126 -2.92 7.71 16.75
N ILE A 127 -2.80 6.41 16.43
CA ILE A 127 -2.51 5.35 17.41
C ILE A 127 -1.17 5.62 18.12
N ALA A 128 -0.16 6.12 17.40
CA ALA A 128 1.12 6.51 17.95
C ALA A 128 1.09 7.83 18.76
N GLY A 129 -0.07 8.46 18.92
CA GLY A 129 -0.26 9.68 19.72
C GLY A 129 -0.23 10.99 18.94
N PHE A 130 -0.12 10.95 17.61
CA PHE A 130 -0.21 12.15 16.77
C PHE A 130 -1.67 12.47 16.47
N THR A 131 -2.29 13.30 17.31
CA THR A 131 -3.75 13.49 17.31
C THR A 131 -4.24 14.74 16.57
N SER A 132 -3.35 15.61 16.09
CA SER A 132 -3.72 16.85 15.37
C SER A 132 -3.28 16.79 13.91
N VAL A 133 -3.96 17.53 13.02
CA VAL A 133 -3.59 17.60 11.59
C VAL A 133 -2.12 17.99 11.40
N ARG A 134 -1.64 18.94 12.22
CA ARG A 134 -0.24 19.40 12.16
C ARG A 134 0.73 18.31 12.61
N SER A 135 0.45 17.64 13.73
CA SER A 135 1.34 16.60 14.25
C SER A 135 1.38 15.37 13.34
N ILE A 136 0.24 14.99 12.74
CA ILE A 136 0.14 13.95 11.72
C ILE A 136 0.96 14.33 10.48
N SER A 137 0.84 15.58 10.00
CA SER A 137 1.60 16.08 8.84
C SER A 137 3.10 16.00 9.09
N SER A 138 3.57 16.46 10.26
CA SER A 138 4.99 16.38 10.63
C SER A 138 5.51 14.95 10.70
N ARG A 139 4.70 13.98 11.19
CA ARG A 139 5.13 12.58 11.29
C ARG A 139 5.09 11.84 9.96
N THR A 140 4.06 12.08 9.15
CA THR A 140 3.78 11.27 7.95
C THR A 140 4.33 11.89 6.66
N GLY A 141 4.68 13.18 6.67
CA GLY A 141 5.05 13.93 5.48
C GLY A 141 3.88 14.27 4.54
N LEU A 142 2.65 13.90 4.88
CA LEU A 142 1.46 14.23 4.09
C LEU A 142 1.07 15.71 4.27
N GLU A 143 0.49 16.29 3.21
CA GLU A 143 0.00 17.67 3.25
C GLU A 143 -1.18 17.82 4.22
N MET A 144 -1.18 18.89 5.02
CA MET A 144 -2.26 19.16 6.00
C MET A 144 -3.65 19.19 5.37
N LYS A 145 -3.78 19.77 4.16
CA LYS A 145 -5.05 19.81 3.42
C LYS A 145 -5.54 18.40 3.10
N GLN A 146 -4.65 17.52 2.63
CA GLN A 146 -4.98 16.13 2.34
C GLN A 146 -5.39 15.37 3.60
N ILE A 147 -4.65 15.55 4.70
CA ILE A 147 -4.99 14.94 6.00
C ILE A 147 -6.37 15.38 6.45
N SER A 148 -6.68 16.67 6.37
CA SER A 148 -7.99 17.21 6.78
C SER A 148 -9.15 16.58 6.00
N TYR A 149 -9.01 16.40 4.69
CA TYR A 149 -10.05 15.73 3.90
C TYR A 149 -10.20 14.25 4.25
N LEU A 150 -9.08 13.54 4.40
CA LEU A 150 -9.10 12.12 4.74
C LEU A 150 -9.68 11.88 6.13
N LEU A 151 -9.40 12.74 7.11
CA LEU A 151 -9.99 12.64 8.45
C LEU A 151 -11.51 12.77 8.42
N ALA A 152 -12.05 13.70 7.62
CA ALA A 152 -13.49 13.84 7.47
C ALA A 152 -14.15 12.59 6.83
N ASP A 153 -13.48 11.94 5.89
CA ASP A 153 -13.93 10.66 5.32
C ASP A 153 -13.81 9.50 6.33
N MET A 154 -12.71 9.46 7.08
CA MET A 154 -12.44 8.44 8.09
C MET A 154 -13.44 8.51 9.25
N GLU A 155 -13.87 9.72 9.63
CA GLU A 155 -14.90 9.93 10.66
C GLU A 155 -16.26 9.37 10.21
N LYS A 156 -16.64 9.62 8.95
CA LYS A 156 -17.87 9.05 8.35
C LYS A 156 -17.87 7.52 8.32
N THR A 157 -16.69 6.89 8.20
CA THR A 157 -16.57 5.43 8.21
C THR A 157 -16.15 4.86 9.56
N SER A 158 -16.26 5.66 10.64
CA SER A 158 -15.94 5.24 12.02
C SER A 158 -14.54 4.64 12.19
N MET A 159 -13.56 5.14 11.44
CA MET A 159 -12.14 4.77 11.61
C MET A 159 -11.42 5.69 12.60
N VAL A 160 -11.93 6.93 12.74
CA VAL A 160 -11.45 7.93 13.69
C VAL A 160 -12.64 8.66 14.28
N GLU A 161 -12.43 9.32 15.40
CA GLU A 161 -13.41 10.15 16.08
C GLU A 161 -12.83 11.52 16.41
N PHE A 162 -13.61 12.57 16.22
CA PHE A 162 -13.28 13.91 16.71
C PHE A 162 -13.43 13.97 18.23
N LYS A 163 -12.35 14.32 18.94
CA LYS A 163 -12.30 14.38 20.42
C LYS A 163 -12.50 15.77 21.00
N GLY A 164 -12.64 16.79 20.15
CA GLY A 164 -12.78 18.18 20.58
C GLY A 164 -11.57 19.03 20.19
N HIS A 165 -11.37 20.11 20.94
CA HIS A 165 -10.26 21.04 20.71
C HIS A 165 -9.32 21.07 21.90
N GLU A 166 -8.01 21.00 21.62
CA GLU A 166 -6.96 21.33 22.58
C GLU A 166 -6.26 22.59 22.09
N ASN A 167 -6.24 23.66 22.91
CA ASN A 167 -5.64 24.94 22.53
C ASN A 167 -6.14 25.50 21.18
N SER A 168 -7.45 25.36 20.90
CA SER A 168 -8.08 25.74 19.62
C SER A 168 -7.66 24.90 18.40
N VAL A 169 -7.01 23.76 18.61
CA VAL A 169 -6.63 22.82 17.56
C VAL A 169 -7.52 21.58 17.63
N PRO A 170 -8.13 21.13 16.51
CA PRO A 170 -8.94 19.92 16.50
C PRO A 170 -8.10 18.67 16.75
N VAL A 171 -8.62 17.78 17.60
CA VAL A 171 -7.93 16.58 18.08
C VAL A 171 -8.75 15.34 17.71
N PHE A 172 -8.08 14.29 17.27
CA PHE A 172 -8.70 13.05 16.77
C PHE A 172 -8.19 11.83 17.54
N GLY A 173 -9.06 10.85 17.76
CA GLY A 173 -8.75 9.52 18.28
C GLY A 173 -8.97 8.46 17.21
N ALA A 174 -8.20 7.37 17.25
CA ALA A 174 -8.42 6.21 16.38
C ALA A 174 -9.44 5.27 17.03
N LEU A 175 -10.33 4.71 16.20
CA LEU A 175 -11.31 3.69 16.60
C LEU A 175 -10.81 2.27 16.24
#